data_AF-A0AB74M0N5-F1
#
_entry.id   AF-A0AB74M0N5-F1
#
_cell.length_a   1.000
_cell.length_b   1.000
_cell.length_c   1.000
_cell.angle_alpha   90.00
_cell.angle_beta   90.00
_cell.angle_gamma   90.00
#
_symmetry.space_group_name_H-M   'P 1'
#
loop_
_entity.id
_entity.type
_entity.pdbx_description
1 polymer ?
#
loop_
_entity_poly.entity_id
_entity_poly.type
_entity_poly.pdbx_seq_one_letter_code
_entity_poly.pdbx_strand_id
1 'polypeptide(L)'
;MSTRSTLLAAFGPRVQIRDGTLVPDGSVERLSLKRLPDAHLDTVAAARALVRRHLPVKAAHAVMTDVFDTGEAYVEVPKVESLSRLTSELTALGIAVRKHAPDPISVRSVREALHLSQAQFALRFGLEEATVKNWEQGKSRPNATAMTLIWTIHRHPEAVVDALATCGAATEADAASALRAGEGHAPVDPLRRPVQKPESC
;
A
#
# COMPACT_ATOMS: atom_id res chain seq x y z
N MET A 1 -18.99 22.73 -54.52
CA MET A 1 -19.98 21.91 -53.81
C MET A 1 -19.25 21.11 -52.74
N SER A 2 -19.42 21.45 -51.47
CA SER A 2 -18.66 20.88 -50.36
C SER A 2 -19.38 19.65 -49.79
N THR A 3 -18.75 18.49 -49.90
CA THR A 3 -19.22 17.20 -49.38
C THR A 3 -19.35 17.26 -47.86
N ARG A 4 -20.59 17.34 -47.36
CA ARG A 4 -20.90 17.20 -45.93
C ARG A 4 -20.56 15.77 -45.50
N SER A 5 -19.56 15.66 -44.63
CA SER A 5 -19.02 14.39 -44.12
C SER A 5 -20.09 13.58 -43.36
N THR A 6 -20.42 12.40 -43.89
CA THR A 6 -21.43 11.44 -43.40
C THR A 6 -21.00 10.67 -42.14
N LEU A 7 -19.77 10.88 -41.65
CA LEU A 7 -19.20 10.17 -40.50
C LEU A 7 -19.82 10.60 -39.15
N LEU A 8 -20.38 11.81 -39.08
CA LEU A 8 -21.01 12.34 -37.86
C LEU A 8 -22.41 11.77 -37.60
N ALA A 9 -23.05 11.14 -38.59
CA ALA A 9 -24.40 10.57 -38.47
C ALA A 9 -24.41 9.13 -37.90
N ALA A 10 -23.25 8.46 -37.85
CA ALA A 10 -23.12 7.10 -37.32
C ALA A 10 -22.91 7.07 -35.80
N PHE A 11 -22.53 8.20 -35.19
CA PHE A 11 -22.44 8.30 -33.73
C PHE A 11 -23.83 8.58 -33.17
N GLY A 12 -24.38 7.62 -32.42
CA GLY A 12 -25.62 7.78 -31.65
C GLY A 12 -25.58 8.98 -30.70
N PRO A 13 -26.69 9.30 -30.02
CA PRO A 13 -26.78 10.50 -29.18
C PRO A 13 -25.60 10.57 -28.21
N ARG A 14 -24.91 11.72 -28.22
CA ARG A 14 -23.78 11.98 -27.32
C ARG A 14 -24.23 11.75 -25.89
N VAL A 15 -23.74 10.69 -25.26
CA VAL A 15 -23.94 10.44 -23.84
C VAL A 15 -23.19 11.53 -23.09
N GLN A 16 -23.91 12.50 -22.54
CA GLN A 16 -23.31 13.45 -21.60
C GLN A 16 -23.00 12.69 -20.32
N ILE A 17 -21.73 12.36 -20.12
CA ILE A 17 -21.25 11.89 -18.83
C ILE A 17 -21.34 13.10 -17.90
N ARG A 18 -22.38 13.12 -17.05
CA ARG A 18 -22.38 14.03 -15.90
C ARG A 18 -21.28 13.54 -14.97
N ASP A 19 -20.17 14.26 -14.95
CA ASP A 19 -19.18 14.10 -13.89
C ASP A 19 -19.91 14.35 -12.57
N GLY A 20 -20.02 13.30 -11.75
CA GLY A 20 -20.61 13.43 -10.42
C GLY A 20 -19.86 14.52 -9.64
N THR A 21 -20.57 15.25 -8.79
CA THR A 21 -19.98 16.37 -8.04
C THR A 21 -18.73 15.90 -7.29
N LEU A 22 -17.58 16.48 -7.63
CA LEU A 22 -16.32 16.23 -6.94
C LEU A 22 -16.43 16.71 -5.50
N VAL A 23 -15.74 16.01 -4.60
CA VAL A 23 -15.62 16.40 -3.20
C VAL A 23 -14.83 17.72 -3.12
N PRO A 24 -15.38 18.78 -2.49
CA PRO A 24 -14.75 20.10 -2.51
C PRO A 24 -13.46 20.13 -1.68
N ASP A 25 -13.48 19.53 -0.49
CA ASP A 25 -12.41 19.55 0.50
C ASP A 25 -12.28 18.20 1.21
N GLY A 26 -11.08 17.89 1.70
CA GLY A 26 -10.77 16.63 2.39
C GLY A 26 -9.29 16.45 2.66
N SER A 27 -8.96 15.44 3.47
CA SER A 27 -7.58 15.04 3.75
C SER A 27 -7.07 14.01 2.75
N VAL A 28 -5.75 14.00 2.53
CA VAL A 28 -5.07 12.90 1.84
C VAL A 28 -5.05 11.69 2.79
N GLU A 29 -5.66 10.59 2.39
CA GLU A 29 -5.69 9.36 3.21
C GLU A 29 -5.07 8.19 2.45
N ARG A 30 -4.22 7.43 3.15
CA ARG A 30 -3.69 6.16 2.66
C ARG A 30 -4.58 5.03 3.13
N LEU A 31 -5.12 4.27 2.19
CA LEU A 31 -6.16 3.27 2.45
C LEU A 31 -5.75 1.93 1.87
N SER A 32 -6.15 0.88 2.58
CA SER A 32 -6.27 -0.47 2.03
C SER A 32 -7.73 -0.76 1.75
N LEU A 33 -8.00 -1.24 0.55
CA LEU A 33 -9.31 -1.65 0.09
C LEU A 33 -9.30 -3.17 -0.01
N LYS A 34 -10.27 -3.84 0.62
CA LYS A 34 -10.40 -5.30 0.56
C LYS A 34 -11.79 -5.69 0.09
N ARG A 35 -11.88 -6.69 -0.79
CA ARG A 35 -13.16 -7.25 -1.19
C ARG A 35 -13.83 -7.94 0.01
N LEU A 36 -15.10 -7.64 0.26
CA LEU A 36 -15.91 -8.39 1.22
C LEU A 36 -16.34 -9.72 0.59
N PRO A 37 -16.13 -10.88 1.26
CA PRO A 37 -16.37 -12.21 0.66
C PRO A 37 -17.81 -12.41 0.19
N ASP A 38 -18.78 -11.96 0.98
CA ASP A 38 -20.21 -12.26 0.79
C ASP A 38 -20.99 -11.10 0.15
N ALA A 39 -20.31 -10.02 -0.22
CA ALA A 39 -20.95 -8.85 -0.80
C ALA A 39 -20.77 -8.82 -2.32
N HIS A 40 -21.79 -8.31 -3.03
CA HIS A 40 -21.66 -7.99 -4.44
C HIS A 40 -20.68 -6.82 -4.61
N LEU A 41 -19.62 -7.04 -5.39
CA LEU A 41 -18.62 -6.03 -5.69
C LEU A 41 -19.06 -5.19 -6.90
N ASP A 42 -19.48 -3.95 -6.66
CA ASP A 42 -19.77 -2.99 -7.74
C ASP A 42 -18.52 -2.15 -8.03
N THR A 43 -17.67 -2.66 -8.92
CA THR A 43 -16.39 -2.02 -9.28
C THR A 43 -16.57 -0.65 -9.95
N VAL A 44 -17.64 -0.45 -10.73
CA VAL A 44 -17.87 0.80 -11.46
C VAL A 44 -18.34 1.89 -10.51
N ALA A 45 -19.29 1.59 -9.63
CA ALA A 45 -19.74 2.54 -8.62
C ALA A 45 -18.60 2.89 -7.65
N ALA A 46 -17.77 1.89 -7.28
CA ALA A 46 -16.63 2.10 -6.40
C ALA A 46 -15.55 2.96 -7.07
N ALA A 47 -15.20 2.69 -8.34
CA ALA A 47 -14.29 3.53 -9.11
C ALA A 47 -14.79 4.99 -9.18
N ARG A 48 -16.08 5.19 -9.45
CA ARG A 48 -16.70 6.52 -9.47
C ARG A 48 -16.64 7.20 -8.10
N ALA A 49 -16.82 6.45 -7.01
CA ALA A 49 -16.70 6.98 -5.64
C ALA A 49 -15.27 7.47 -5.32
N LEU A 50 -14.25 6.79 -5.85
CA LEU A 50 -12.85 7.22 -5.72
C LEU A 50 -12.54 8.42 -6.63
N VAL A 51 -13.05 8.44 -7.86
CA VAL A 51 -12.87 9.57 -8.80
C VAL A 51 -13.49 10.86 -8.25
N ARG A 52 -14.66 10.79 -7.60
CA ARG A 52 -15.25 11.94 -6.90
C ARG A 52 -14.31 12.55 -5.86
N ARG A 53 -13.38 11.75 -5.32
CA ARG A 53 -12.36 12.15 -4.33
C ARG A 53 -11.02 12.52 -4.96
N HIS A 54 -11.07 12.93 -6.24
CA HIS A 54 -9.93 13.41 -7.03
C HIS A 54 -8.89 12.34 -7.34
N LEU A 55 -9.22 11.06 -7.18
CA LEU A 55 -8.37 10.00 -7.70
C LEU A 55 -8.47 10.00 -9.24
N PRO A 56 -7.35 10.02 -9.98
CA PRO A 56 -7.39 9.95 -11.44
C PRO A 56 -8.15 8.71 -11.92
N VAL A 57 -8.97 8.83 -12.96
CA VAL A 57 -9.80 7.73 -13.49
C VAL A 57 -8.99 6.47 -13.76
N LYS A 58 -7.79 6.62 -14.35
CA LYS A 58 -6.86 5.51 -14.60
C LYS A 58 -6.44 4.81 -13.31
N ALA A 59 -6.14 5.57 -12.26
CA ALA A 59 -5.76 5.01 -10.96
C ALA A 59 -6.95 4.34 -10.27
N ALA A 60 -8.14 4.95 -10.30
CA ALA A 60 -9.35 4.36 -9.77
C ALA A 60 -9.69 3.02 -10.44
N HIS A 61 -9.57 2.95 -11.77
CA HIS A 61 -9.76 1.70 -12.51
C HIS A 61 -8.74 0.65 -12.10
N ALA A 62 -7.44 0.99 -12.10
CA ALA A 62 -6.37 0.06 -11.71
C ALA A 62 -6.59 -0.52 -10.30
N VAL A 63 -6.93 0.34 -9.33
CA VAL A 63 -7.22 -0.09 -7.95
C VAL A 63 -8.42 -1.05 -7.91
N MET A 64 -9.48 -0.82 -8.69
CA MET A 64 -10.62 -1.74 -8.73
C MET A 64 -10.29 -3.06 -9.43
N THR A 65 -9.42 -3.04 -10.45
CA THR A 65 -8.88 -4.26 -11.06
C THR A 65 -8.09 -5.07 -10.02
N ASP A 66 -7.21 -4.43 -9.26
CA ASP A 66 -6.43 -5.09 -8.21
C ASP A 66 -7.32 -5.71 -7.13
N VAL A 67 -8.35 -4.98 -6.67
CA VAL A 67 -9.35 -5.51 -5.70
C VAL A 67 -10.11 -6.71 -6.28
N PHE A 68 -10.43 -6.70 -7.57
CA PHE A 68 -11.14 -7.81 -8.22
C PHE A 68 -10.25 -9.05 -8.37
N ASP A 69 -9.03 -8.87 -8.88
CA ASP A 69 -8.11 -9.95 -9.23
C ASP A 69 -7.40 -10.55 -8.01
N THR A 70 -6.98 -9.70 -7.06
CA THR A 70 -6.17 -10.11 -5.90
C THR A 70 -6.95 -10.13 -4.59
N GLY A 71 -8.09 -9.43 -4.54
CA GLY A 71 -8.89 -9.25 -3.33
C GLY A 71 -8.50 -8.05 -2.48
N GLU A 72 -7.37 -7.39 -2.74
CA GLU A 72 -6.94 -6.20 -2.01
C GLU A 72 -6.18 -5.18 -2.87
N ALA A 73 -6.22 -3.91 -2.48
CA ALA A 73 -5.42 -2.85 -3.11
C ALA A 73 -5.04 -1.78 -2.11
N TYR A 74 -3.94 -1.08 -2.38
CA TYR A 74 -3.46 0.07 -1.60
C TYR A 74 -3.55 1.34 -2.44
N VAL A 75 -4.14 2.40 -1.89
CA VAL A 75 -4.37 3.64 -2.61
C VAL A 75 -4.21 4.85 -1.70
N GLU A 76 -3.58 5.90 -2.23
CA GLU A 76 -3.63 7.24 -1.62
C GLU A 76 -4.76 8.03 -2.28
N VAL A 77 -5.78 8.37 -1.50
CA VAL A 77 -6.95 9.12 -1.97
C VAL A 77 -6.75 10.59 -1.62
N PRO A 78 -6.71 11.51 -2.61
CA PRO A 78 -6.32 12.89 -2.37
C PRO A 78 -7.30 13.69 -1.49
N LYS A 79 -8.61 13.45 -1.62
CA LYS A 79 -9.63 14.20 -0.88
C LYS A 79 -10.66 13.29 -0.24
N VAL A 80 -10.43 12.92 1.01
CA VAL A 80 -11.40 12.23 1.85
C VAL A 80 -12.05 13.22 2.79
N GLU A 81 -13.33 13.49 2.58
CA GLU A 81 -14.12 14.40 3.40
C GLU A 81 -14.40 13.85 4.80
N SER A 82 -14.57 12.53 4.89
CA SER A 82 -14.79 11.81 6.14
C SER A 82 -14.53 10.33 5.89
N LEU A 83 -13.62 9.75 6.68
CA LEU A 83 -13.28 8.34 6.56
C LEU A 83 -14.49 7.44 6.83
N SER A 84 -15.36 7.81 7.78
CA SER A 84 -16.58 7.04 8.05
C SER A 84 -17.56 7.09 6.89
N ARG A 85 -17.72 8.25 6.24
CA ARG A 85 -18.57 8.40 5.05
C ARG A 85 -18.05 7.58 3.88
N LEU A 86 -16.75 7.69 3.59
CA LEU A 86 -16.10 6.90 2.56
C LEU A 86 -16.22 5.39 2.84
N THR A 87 -15.99 4.99 4.09
CA THR A 87 -16.08 3.59 4.50
C THR A 87 -17.48 3.05 4.32
N SER A 88 -18.51 3.76 4.80
CA SER A 88 -19.90 3.33 4.64
C SER A 88 -20.30 3.24 3.17
N GLU A 89 -19.89 4.21 2.34
CA GLU A 89 -20.17 4.22 0.91
C GLU A 89 -19.51 3.03 0.20
N LEU A 90 -18.21 2.79 0.39
CA LEU A 90 -17.52 1.68 -0.25
C LEU A 90 -17.94 0.31 0.31
N THR A 91 -18.31 0.23 1.58
CA THR A 91 -18.84 -0.99 2.20
C THR A 91 -20.16 -1.40 1.54
N ALA A 92 -21.04 -0.44 1.24
CA ALA A 92 -22.28 -0.71 0.50
C ALA A 92 -22.03 -1.23 -0.94
N LEU A 93 -20.82 -1.03 -1.46
CA LEU A 93 -20.37 -1.50 -2.78
C LEU A 93 -19.52 -2.78 -2.70
N GLY A 94 -19.48 -3.43 -1.52
CA GLY A 94 -18.76 -4.69 -1.31
C GLY A 94 -17.27 -4.53 -1.02
N ILE A 95 -16.81 -3.35 -0.61
CA ILE A 95 -15.41 -3.05 -0.33
C ILE A 95 -15.22 -2.61 1.12
N ALA A 96 -14.43 -3.35 1.89
CA ALA A 96 -13.95 -2.92 3.19
C ALA A 96 -12.81 -1.92 3.04
N VAL A 97 -12.90 -0.79 3.74
CA VAL A 97 -11.88 0.26 3.76
C VAL A 97 -11.18 0.25 5.11
N ARG A 98 -9.85 0.28 5.12
CA ARG A 98 -9.06 0.49 6.34
C ARG A 98 -7.97 1.51 6.09
N LYS A 99 -7.70 2.35 7.09
CA LYS A 99 -6.55 3.25 7.07
C LYS A 99 -5.26 2.42 7.02
N HIS A 100 -4.40 2.73 6.07
CA HIS A 100 -3.09 2.11 5.89
C HIS A 100 -2.00 3.15 6.17
N ALA A 101 -1.90 3.54 7.43
CA ALA A 101 -0.82 4.35 7.94
C ALA A 101 -0.53 3.89 9.37
N PRO A 102 0.73 3.80 9.80
CA PRO A 102 1.04 3.45 11.17
C PRO A 102 0.54 4.56 12.10
N ASP A 103 -0.28 4.19 13.07
CA ASP A 103 -0.74 5.12 14.09
C ASP A 103 0.47 5.60 14.92
N PRO A 104 0.51 6.87 15.34
CA PRO A 104 1.61 7.36 16.16
C PRO A 104 1.72 6.59 17.48
N ILE A 105 2.89 6.00 17.73
CA ILE A 105 3.22 5.38 19.03
C ILE A 105 4.39 6.09 19.69
N SER A 106 4.41 6.06 21.03
CA SER A 106 5.46 6.68 21.84
C SER A 106 6.75 5.85 21.75
N VAL A 107 7.78 6.44 21.15
CA VAL A 107 9.13 5.83 21.09
C VAL A 107 9.65 5.52 22.48
N ARG A 108 9.42 6.42 23.45
CA ARG A 108 9.81 6.24 24.85
C ARG A 108 9.19 4.98 25.44
N SER A 109 7.89 4.80 25.24
CA SER A 109 7.15 3.67 25.80
C SER A 109 7.61 2.34 25.19
N VAL A 110 7.91 2.32 23.90
CA VAL A 110 8.50 1.15 23.22
C VAL A 110 9.88 0.83 23.81
N ARG A 111 10.74 1.84 23.97
CA ARG A 111 12.08 1.66 24.55
C ARG A 111 12.02 1.16 25.99
N GLU A 112 11.17 1.75 26.82
CA GLU A 112 11.02 1.40 28.23
C GLU A 112 10.49 -0.03 28.42
N ALA A 113 9.57 -0.47 27.55
CA ALA A 113 9.09 -1.85 27.54
C ALA A 113 10.19 -2.89 27.23
N LEU A 114 11.27 -2.47 26.56
CA LEU A 114 12.45 -3.29 26.30
C LEU A 114 13.54 -3.16 27.37
N HIS A 115 13.31 -2.34 28.41
CA HIS A 115 14.26 -2.04 29.49
C HIS A 115 15.63 -1.50 29.01
N LEU A 116 15.62 -0.70 27.94
CA LEU A 116 16.84 -0.12 27.36
C LEU A 116 16.99 1.37 27.69
N SER A 117 18.24 1.82 27.86
CA SER A 117 18.58 3.24 27.80
C SER A 117 18.42 3.80 26.38
N GLN A 118 18.38 5.13 26.22
CA GLN A 118 18.30 5.76 24.89
C GLN A 118 19.46 5.33 23.99
N ALA A 119 20.69 5.34 24.52
CA ALA A 119 21.87 4.87 23.82
C ALA A 119 21.78 3.39 23.42
N GLN A 120 21.36 2.50 24.35
CA GLN A 120 21.23 1.08 24.05
C GLN A 120 20.17 0.80 22.99
N PHE A 121 19.03 1.50 23.04
CA PHE A 121 17.97 1.40 22.05
C PHE A 121 18.46 1.85 20.67
N ALA A 122 19.17 2.98 20.62
CA ALA A 122 19.74 3.51 19.41
C ALA A 122 20.73 2.52 18.77
N LEU A 123 21.68 2.00 19.56
CA LEU A 123 22.66 1.01 19.11
C LEU A 123 22.00 -0.29 18.64
N ARG A 124 21.04 -0.83 19.40
CA ARG A 124 20.41 -2.12 19.11
C ARG A 124 19.65 -2.12 17.77
N PHE A 125 19.08 -0.98 17.38
CA PHE A 125 18.23 -0.88 16.18
C PHE A 125 18.81 0.01 15.08
N GLY A 126 20.10 0.36 15.16
CA GLY A 126 20.78 1.15 14.12
C GLY A 126 20.24 2.57 13.96
N LEU A 127 19.83 3.21 15.05
CA LEU A 127 19.34 4.59 15.09
C LEU A 127 20.39 5.52 15.71
N GLU A 128 20.26 6.82 15.46
CA GLU A 128 21.04 7.82 16.18
C GLU A 128 20.39 8.14 17.53
N GLU A 129 21.18 8.13 18.61
CA GLU A 129 20.68 8.46 19.96
C GLU A 129 20.07 9.87 20.01
N ALA A 130 20.70 10.84 19.32
CA ALA A 130 20.17 12.20 19.22
C ALA A 130 18.77 12.25 18.58
N THR A 131 18.53 11.40 17.59
CA THR A 131 17.23 11.28 16.92
C THR A 131 16.18 10.65 17.85
N VAL A 132 16.52 9.57 18.54
CA VAL A 132 15.66 8.95 19.57
C VAL A 132 15.29 9.97 20.65
N LYS A 133 16.28 10.69 21.16
CA LYS A 133 16.07 11.75 22.17
C LYS A 133 15.15 12.85 21.66
N ASN A 134 15.32 13.32 20.42
CA ASN A 134 14.47 14.34 19.83
C ASN A 134 13.02 13.87 19.68
N TRP A 135 12.80 12.61 19.29
CA TRP A 135 11.46 12.01 19.24
C TRP A 135 10.82 11.89 20.62
N GLU A 136 11.55 11.41 21.62
CA GLU A 136 11.04 11.26 22.99
C GLU A 136 10.78 12.58 23.72
N GLN A 137 11.41 13.67 23.27
CA GLN A 137 11.19 15.04 23.76
C GLN A 137 10.14 15.80 22.94
N GLY A 138 9.65 15.22 21.84
CA GLY A 138 8.68 15.85 20.94
C GLY A 138 9.26 17.00 20.09
N LYS A 139 10.59 17.14 20.01
CA LYS A 139 11.26 18.14 19.17
C LYS A 139 11.10 17.83 17.67
N SER A 140 10.97 16.56 17.34
CA SER A 140 10.61 16.08 16.01
C SER A 140 9.70 14.86 16.14
N ARG A 141 9.02 14.48 15.06
CA ARG A 141 8.22 13.26 15.00
C ARG A 141 8.88 12.26 14.05
N PRO A 142 8.83 10.94 14.34
CA PRO A 142 9.23 9.94 13.36
C PRO A 142 8.38 10.12 12.10
N ASN A 143 9.03 10.10 10.93
CA ASN A 143 8.32 10.06 9.65
C ASN A 143 7.63 8.69 9.46
N ALA A 144 6.90 8.50 8.35
CA ALA A 144 6.17 7.25 8.12
C ALA A 144 7.07 6.01 8.17
N THR A 145 8.25 6.05 7.54
CA THR A 145 9.21 4.94 7.52
C THR A 145 9.74 4.63 8.92
N ALA A 146 10.17 5.66 9.66
CA ALA A 146 10.63 5.51 11.03
C ALA A 146 9.50 4.98 11.93
N MET A 147 8.27 5.48 11.78
CA MET A 147 7.13 4.99 12.56
C MET A 147 6.83 3.52 12.27
N THR A 148 6.93 3.08 11.01
CA THR A 148 6.85 1.65 10.65
C THR A 148 7.93 0.85 11.37
N LEU A 149 9.19 1.32 11.38
CA LEU A 149 10.28 0.66 12.12
C LEU A 149 9.98 0.59 13.62
N ILE A 150 9.51 1.68 14.25
CA ILE A 150 9.15 1.68 15.67
C ILE A 150 8.01 0.69 15.96
N TRP A 151 7.02 0.57 15.07
CA TRP A 151 5.97 -0.47 15.19
C TRP A 151 6.52 -1.88 15.07
N THR A 152 7.43 -2.10 14.13
CA THR A 152 8.10 -3.40 13.96
C THR A 152 8.90 -3.76 15.20
N ILE A 153 9.68 -2.82 15.75
CA ILE A 153 10.41 -2.99 17.02
C ILE A 153 9.45 -3.31 18.16
N HIS A 154 8.32 -2.59 18.25
CA HIS A 154 7.34 -2.80 19.31
C HIS A 154 6.73 -4.20 19.28
N ARG A 155 6.47 -4.76 18.10
CA ARG A 155 5.84 -6.08 17.95
C ARG A 155 6.83 -7.23 17.87
N HIS A 156 7.96 -7.03 17.19
CA HIS A 156 8.93 -8.06 16.82
C HIS A 156 10.37 -7.51 16.91
N PRO A 157 10.85 -7.17 18.12
CA PRO A 157 12.17 -6.56 18.29
C PRO A 157 13.31 -7.45 17.78
N GLU A 158 13.23 -8.77 18.01
CA GLU A 158 14.27 -9.70 17.59
C GLU A 158 14.36 -9.84 16.07
N ALA A 159 13.24 -9.79 15.35
CA ALA A 159 13.25 -9.84 13.88
C ALA A 159 14.01 -8.65 13.27
N VAL A 160 13.99 -7.48 13.91
CA VAL A 160 14.78 -6.31 13.48
C VAL A 160 16.26 -6.54 13.73
N VAL A 161 16.61 -7.10 14.90
CA VAL A 161 18.00 -7.44 15.23
C VAL A 161 18.56 -8.47 14.25
N ASP A 162 17.81 -9.53 13.97
CA ASP A 162 18.21 -10.59 13.03
C ASP A 162 18.40 -10.05 11.60
N ALA A 163 17.51 -9.16 11.16
CA ALA A 163 17.62 -8.50 9.87
C ALA A 163 18.89 -7.63 9.77
N LEU A 164 19.31 -6.99 10.86
CA LEU A 164 20.55 -6.20 10.92
C LEU A 164 21.80 -7.09 11.01
N ALA A 165 21.70 -8.26 11.65
CA ALA A 165 22.81 -9.19 11.85
C ALA A 165 23.30 -9.87 10.56
N THR A 166 22.46 -9.96 9.52
CA THR A 166 22.79 -10.71 8.29
C THR A 166 23.79 -9.99 7.37
N CYS A 167 24.13 -8.73 7.66
CA CYS A 167 25.18 -8.01 6.92
C CYS A 167 26.56 -8.25 7.54
N GLY A 168 27.12 -9.45 7.32
CA GLY A 168 28.49 -9.78 7.75
C GLY A 168 28.96 -11.22 7.50
N ALA A 169 28.06 -12.15 7.17
CA ALA A 169 28.42 -13.58 7.01
C ALA A 169 28.35 -14.11 5.56
N ALA A 170 27.88 -13.31 4.60
CA ALA A 170 27.70 -13.74 3.21
C ALA A 170 28.83 -13.28 2.26
N THR A 171 30.04 -13.08 2.77
CA THR A 171 31.22 -12.82 1.93
C THR A 171 32.32 -13.80 2.31
N GLU A 172 32.42 -14.88 1.53
CA GLU A 172 33.61 -15.70 1.20
C GLU A 172 33.29 -17.20 1.04
N ALA A 173 32.27 -17.74 1.71
CA ALA A 173 31.94 -19.18 1.62
C ALA A 173 31.11 -19.56 0.37
N ASP A 174 30.18 -18.70 -0.09
CA ASP A 174 29.31 -19.03 -1.23
C ASP A 174 29.96 -18.76 -2.59
N ALA A 175 30.91 -17.82 -2.69
CA ALA A 175 31.66 -17.59 -3.92
C ALA A 175 32.61 -18.74 -4.26
N ALA A 176 33.14 -19.45 -3.26
CA ALA A 176 34.00 -20.61 -3.45
C ALA A 176 33.21 -21.89 -3.81
N SER A 177 31.95 -22.01 -3.37
CA SER A 177 31.07 -23.13 -3.74
C SER A 177 30.45 -22.97 -5.14
N ALA A 178 30.16 -21.74 -5.57
CA ALA A 178 29.58 -21.47 -6.88
C ALA A 178 30.55 -21.71 -8.06
N LEU A 179 31.88 -21.66 -7.85
CA LEU A 179 32.86 -21.94 -8.90
C LEU A 179 33.20 -23.43 -9.08
N ARG A 180 32.73 -24.33 -8.20
CA ARG A 180 33.02 -25.77 -8.27
C ARG A 180 31.83 -26.66 -8.66
N ALA A 181 30.63 -26.11 -8.75
CA ALA A 181 29.45 -26.83 -9.21
C ALA A 181 28.94 -26.21 -10.51
N GLY A 182 29.61 -26.52 -11.63
CA GLY A 182 28.97 -26.44 -12.92
C GLY A 182 27.96 -27.58 -13.02
N GLU A 183 26.67 -27.25 -13.12
CA GLU A 183 25.67 -27.86 -14.01
C GLU A 183 24.29 -27.22 -13.73
N GLY A 184 23.48 -27.07 -14.78
CA GLY A 184 22.48 -26.00 -14.89
C GLY A 184 21.29 -26.09 -13.92
N HIS A 185 20.99 -24.96 -13.28
CA HIS A 185 19.67 -24.68 -12.74
C HIS A 185 19.35 -23.21 -13.00
N ALA A 186 18.37 -22.95 -13.88
CA ALA A 186 17.88 -21.59 -14.12
C ALA A 186 17.19 -21.06 -12.85
N PRO A 187 17.33 -19.77 -12.51
CA PRO A 187 16.68 -19.21 -11.33
C PRO A 187 15.15 -19.21 -11.52
N VAL A 188 14.44 -19.86 -10.61
CA VAL A 188 12.99 -19.78 -10.50
C VAL A 188 12.64 -18.43 -9.86
N ASP A 189 11.96 -17.56 -10.60
CA ASP A 189 11.46 -16.26 -10.11
C ASP A 189 10.35 -16.49 -9.06
N PRO A 190 10.56 -16.12 -7.78
CA PRO A 190 9.62 -16.42 -6.70
C PRO A 190 8.33 -15.59 -6.75
N LEU A 191 8.19 -14.65 -7.68
CA LEU A 191 6.99 -13.80 -7.81
C LEU A 191 6.07 -14.20 -8.98
N ARG A 192 6.40 -15.25 -9.74
CA ARG A 192 5.56 -15.71 -10.85
C ARG A 192 4.55 -16.76 -10.39
N ARG A 193 3.35 -16.36 -9.98
CA ARG A 193 2.22 -17.32 -9.85
C ARG A 193 1.88 -17.90 -11.22
N PRO A 194 1.66 -19.22 -11.35
CA PRO A 194 1.23 -19.81 -12.62
C PRO A 194 -0.17 -19.31 -12.99
N VAL A 195 -0.31 -18.78 -14.20
CA VAL A 195 -1.60 -18.52 -14.83
C VAL A 195 -2.27 -19.87 -15.06
N GLN A 196 -3.26 -20.22 -14.23
CA GLN A 196 -4.14 -21.34 -14.52
C GLN A 196 -4.98 -20.97 -15.76
N LYS A 197 -4.76 -21.67 -16.87
CA LYS A 197 -5.66 -21.61 -18.03
C LYS A 197 -7.02 -22.22 -17.61
N PRO A 198 -8.14 -21.67 -18.08
CA PRO A 198 -9.43 -22.30 -17.87
C PRO A 198 -9.48 -23.60 -18.69
N GLU A 199 -9.76 -24.72 -18.02
CA GLU A 199 -10.21 -25.93 -18.69
C GLU A 199 -11.59 -25.65 -19.29
N SER A 200 -11.69 -25.82 -20.61
CA SER A 200 -12.96 -25.81 -21.32
C SER A 200 -13.47 -27.25 -21.41
N CYS A 201 -14.78 -27.39 -21.26
CA CYS A 201 -15.55 -28.64 -21.40
C CYS A 201 -15.38 -29.25 -22.81
#